data_AF-A7S0D6-F1
#
_entry.id   AF-A7S0D6-F1
#
_cell.length_a   1.000
_cell.length_b   1.000
_cell.length_c   1.000
_cell.angle_alpha   90.00
_cell.angle_beta   90.00
_cell.angle_gamma   90.00
#
_symmetry.space_group_name_H-M   'P 1'
#
loop_
_entity.id
_entity.type
_entity.pdbx_description
1 polymer ?
#
loop_
_entity_poly.entity_id
_entity_poly.type
_entity_poly.pdbx_seq_one_letter_code
_entity_poly.pdbx_strand_id
1 'polypeptide(L)'
;MASGSNVKLPQLEASSGDRSTGERFQARNRTQLNKKEIQKLPPQQRSRYLAYESPAKEVAESMAAARKRLKELKNQIKKETKPPALETVTEQDKHVKLIGQLKAAEARNRIRLMRLRYEHNRASEVNHLISCQPTALKAVRLQSLVPPETDPIKIRDLLGKGERYRVNALLEDEVGLETARIIS
;
A
#
# COMPACT_ATOMS: atom_id res chain seq x y z
N MET A 1 -10.63 29.09 4.92
CA MET A 1 -11.04 29.39 6.31
C MET A 1 -12.47 28.92 6.48
N ALA A 2 -12.69 27.74 7.04
CA ALA A 2 -14.03 27.22 7.35
C ALA A 2 -14.27 27.46 8.85
N SER A 3 -15.07 28.47 9.17
CA SER A 3 -15.48 28.79 10.54
C SER A 3 -16.44 27.70 11.02
N GLY A 4 -15.92 26.69 11.70
CA GLY A 4 -16.71 25.67 12.38
C GLY A 4 -17.24 26.23 13.70
N SER A 5 -18.56 26.36 13.81
CA SER A 5 -19.23 26.77 15.05
C SER A 5 -18.88 25.80 16.20
N ASN A 6 -18.25 26.32 17.25
CA ASN A 6 -17.77 25.57 18.42
C ASN A 6 -18.89 25.28 19.45
N VAL A 7 -20.12 25.06 18.97
CA VAL A 7 -21.27 24.80 19.85
C VAL A 7 -21.32 23.30 20.14
N LYS A 8 -20.85 22.92 21.32
CA LYS A 8 -20.95 21.55 21.84
C LYS A 8 -22.42 21.27 22.17
N LEU A 9 -23.14 20.66 21.23
CA LEU A 9 -24.48 20.15 21.49
C LEU A 9 -24.40 19.10 22.61
N PRO A 10 -25.33 19.12 23.59
CA PRO A 10 -25.36 18.10 24.63
C PRO A 10 -25.53 16.73 24.00
N GLN A 11 -24.63 15.80 24.36
CA GLN A 11 -24.75 14.40 23.97
C GLN A 11 -25.96 13.82 24.70
N LEU A 12 -27.04 13.59 23.97
CA LEU A 12 -28.11 12.73 24.45
C LEU A 12 -27.50 11.33 24.58
N GLU A 13 -27.26 10.93 25.82
CA GLU A 13 -26.96 9.55 26.22
C GLU A 13 -27.83 8.61 25.40
N ALA A 14 -27.21 7.87 24.48
CA ALA A 14 -27.88 6.77 23.82
C ALA A 14 -28.02 5.68 24.88
N SER A 15 -29.08 5.79 25.69
CA SER A 15 -29.41 4.80 26.70
C SER A 15 -29.45 3.44 26.02
N SER A 16 -28.45 2.61 26.33
CA SER A 16 -28.48 1.17 26.15
C SER A 16 -29.54 0.62 27.10
N GLY A 17 -30.80 0.86 26.76
CA GLY A 17 -31.99 0.44 27.49
C GLY A 17 -32.59 -0.78 26.80
N ASP A 18 -32.47 -1.90 27.50
CA ASP A 18 -33.46 -2.96 27.63
C ASP A 18 -34.48 -3.16 26.49
N ARG A 19 -34.43 -4.33 25.84
CA ARG A 19 -35.39 -4.78 24.83
C ARG A 19 -36.64 -5.37 25.48
N SER A 20 -37.24 -4.66 26.43
CA SER A 20 -38.58 -4.97 26.94
C SER A 20 -39.58 -4.07 26.20
N THR A 21 -40.41 -4.67 25.33
CA THR A 21 -41.68 -4.18 24.74
C THR A 21 -42.01 -2.67 24.90
N GLY A 22 -41.12 -1.79 24.46
CA GLY A 22 -41.22 -0.36 24.71
C GLY A 22 -41.86 0.35 23.53
N GLU A 23 -43.12 0.75 23.69
CA GLU A 23 -43.72 1.76 22.83
C GLU A 23 -42.85 3.02 22.90
N ARG A 24 -42.12 3.31 21.82
CA ARG A 24 -41.34 4.55 21.72
C ARG A 24 -42.31 5.72 21.90
N PHE A 25 -42.00 6.63 22.82
CA PHE A 25 -42.83 7.82 23.06
C PHE A 25 -43.16 8.51 21.73
N GLN A 26 -44.46 8.55 21.40
CA GLN A 26 -44.96 9.19 20.21
C GLN A 26 -45.83 10.36 20.64
N ALA A 27 -45.34 11.58 20.41
CA ALA A 27 -46.08 12.79 20.70
C ALA A 27 -47.36 12.80 19.86
N ARG A 28 -48.52 12.92 20.51
CA ARG A 28 -49.84 12.96 19.90
C ARG A 28 -50.56 14.25 20.31
N ASN A 29 -51.44 14.73 19.46
CA ASN A 29 -52.31 15.86 19.79
C ASN A 29 -53.26 15.47 20.94
N ARG A 30 -53.42 16.38 21.92
CA ARG A 30 -54.33 16.17 23.06
C ARG A 30 -55.80 16.14 22.64
N THR A 31 -56.15 16.89 21.59
CA THR A 31 -57.49 16.94 21.00
C THR A 31 -57.46 16.28 19.63
N GLN A 32 -58.48 15.46 19.35
CA GLN A 32 -58.67 14.80 18.06
C GLN A 32 -59.70 15.58 17.26
N LEU A 33 -59.27 16.24 16.19
CA LEU A 33 -60.15 17.04 15.32
C LEU A 33 -60.62 16.19 14.12
N ASN A 34 -61.84 16.40 13.66
CA ASN A 34 -62.33 15.73 12.46
C ASN A 34 -61.69 16.34 11.20
N LYS A 35 -61.60 15.57 10.10
CA LYS A 35 -61.02 16.01 8.81
C LYS A 35 -61.60 17.34 8.31
N LYS A 36 -62.90 17.57 8.53
CA LYS A 36 -63.59 18.81 8.17
C LYS A 36 -63.19 20.00 9.05
N GLU A 37 -62.84 19.76 10.30
CA GLU A 37 -62.38 20.79 11.25
C GLU A 37 -60.92 21.15 10.98
N ILE A 38 -60.08 20.15 10.68
CA ILE A 38 -58.68 20.34 10.28
C ILE A 38 -58.56 21.20 9.01
N GLN A 39 -59.49 21.05 8.06
CA GLN A 39 -59.52 21.86 6.85
C GLN A 39 -59.95 23.31 7.08
N LYS A 40 -60.72 23.58 8.14
CA LYS A 40 -61.14 24.93 8.54
C LYS A 40 -60.07 25.69 9.34
N LEU A 41 -59.03 25.00 9.83
CA LEU A 41 -57.94 25.63 10.57
C LEU A 41 -57.08 26.52 9.66
N PRO A 42 -56.54 27.63 10.17
CA PRO A 42 -55.50 28.39 9.51
C PRO A 42 -54.30 27.50 9.14
N PRO A 43 -53.60 27.77 8.02
CA PRO A 43 -52.51 26.91 7.52
C PRO A 43 -51.42 26.59 8.55
N GLN A 44 -51.10 27.56 9.41
CA GLN A 44 -50.09 27.43 10.47
C GLN A 44 -50.55 26.53 11.63
N GLN A 45 -51.84 26.55 11.98
CA GLN A 45 -52.40 25.68 13.02
C GLN A 45 -52.59 24.27 12.49
N ARG A 46 -53.02 24.14 11.23
CA ARG A 46 -53.14 22.87 10.51
C ARG A 46 -51.77 22.17 10.40
N SER A 47 -50.71 22.89 10.06
CA SER A 47 -49.37 22.30 9.94
C SER A 47 -48.84 21.81 11.30
N ARG A 48 -49.03 22.60 12.37
CA ARG A 48 -48.67 22.19 13.75
C ARG A 48 -49.42 20.93 14.19
N TYR A 49 -50.71 20.85 13.87
CA TYR A 49 -51.53 19.68 14.20
C TYR A 49 -51.05 18.43 13.44
N LEU A 50 -50.84 18.54 12.12
CA LEU A 50 -50.40 17.41 11.28
C LEU A 50 -48.99 16.89 11.63
N ALA A 51 -48.14 17.71 12.26
CA ALA A 51 -46.79 17.29 12.67
C ALA A 51 -46.78 16.15 13.70
N TYR A 52 -47.86 16.01 14.48
CA TYR A 52 -48.02 14.97 15.51
C TYR A 52 -48.94 13.83 15.06
N GLU A 53 -49.53 13.91 13.87
CA GLU A 53 -50.29 12.80 13.29
C GLU A 53 -49.36 11.83 12.55
N SER A 54 -49.80 10.58 12.46
CA SER A 54 -49.12 9.61 11.62
C SER A 54 -49.25 10.00 10.14
N PRO A 55 -48.17 9.87 9.35
CA PRO A 55 -48.23 10.15 7.93
C PRO A 55 -49.25 9.23 7.24
N ALA A 56 -49.81 9.71 6.12
CA ALA A 56 -50.66 8.89 5.26
C ALA A 56 -49.95 7.60 4.83
N LYS A 57 -50.70 6.52 4.57
CA LYS A 57 -50.15 5.19 4.27
C LYS A 57 -49.11 5.21 3.14
N GLU A 58 -49.40 5.92 2.04
CA GLU A 58 -48.49 6.08 0.90
C GLU A 58 -47.17 6.80 1.27
N VAL A 59 -47.26 7.81 2.14
CA VAL A 59 -46.10 8.54 2.66
C VAL A 59 -45.29 7.65 3.60
N ALA A 60 -45.95 6.86 4.45
CA ALA A 60 -45.29 5.89 5.32
C ALA A 60 -44.55 4.81 4.52
N GLU A 61 -45.16 4.31 3.44
CA GLU A 61 -44.57 3.33 2.53
C GLU A 61 -43.34 3.90 1.80
N SER A 62 -43.42 5.12 1.27
CA SER A 62 -42.29 5.77 0.62
C SER A 62 -41.14 6.06 1.61
N MET A 63 -41.45 6.48 2.84
CA MET A 63 -40.46 6.61 3.92
C MET A 63 -39.80 5.28 4.28
N ALA A 64 -40.57 4.19 4.33
CA ALA A 64 -40.04 2.85 4.61
C ALA A 64 -39.12 2.36 3.48
N ALA A 65 -39.52 2.56 2.22
CA ALA A 65 -38.71 2.25 1.05
C ALA A 65 -37.38 3.05 1.04
N ALA A 66 -37.42 4.34 1.36
CA ALA A 66 -36.22 5.17 1.48
C ALA A 66 -35.27 4.67 2.57
N ARG A 67 -35.80 4.34 3.76
CA ARG A 67 -35.01 3.77 4.86
C ARG A 67 -34.38 2.44 4.49
N LYS A 68 -35.11 1.58 3.76
CA LYS A 68 -34.59 0.30 3.25
C LYS A 68 -33.41 0.52 2.31
N ARG A 69 -33.53 1.43 1.33
CA ARG A 69 -32.45 1.79 0.40
C ARG A 69 -31.20 2.29 1.12
N LEU A 70 -31.37 3.20 2.10
CA LEU A 70 -30.25 3.72 2.88
C LEU A 70 -29.54 2.63 3.69
N LYS A 71 -30.31 1.68 4.24
CA LYS A 71 -29.75 0.54 4.96
C LYS A 71 -28.99 -0.42 4.04
N GLU A 72 -29.51 -0.68 2.85
CA GLU A 72 -28.85 -1.49 1.83
C GLU A 72 -27.55 -0.84 1.36
N LEU A 73 -27.57 0.46 1.06
CA LEU A 73 -26.39 1.23 0.67
C LEU A 73 -25.32 1.21 1.77
N LYS A 74 -25.72 1.42 3.03
CA LYS A 74 -24.81 1.31 4.18
C LYS A 74 -24.19 -0.09 4.30
N ASN A 75 -24.96 -1.14 4.01
CA ASN A 75 -24.46 -2.51 4.04
C ASN A 75 -23.52 -2.82 2.87
N GLN A 76 -23.76 -2.27 1.68
CA GLN A 76 -22.87 -2.39 0.52
C GLN A 76 -21.53 -1.70 0.80
N ILE A 77 -21.57 -0.44 1.24
CA ILE A 77 -20.36 0.31 1.63
C ILE A 77 -19.56 -0.46 2.67
N LYS A 78 -20.22 -1.01 3.71
CA LYS A 78 -19.54 -1.82 4.73
C LYS A 78 -18.90 -3.11 4.20
N LYS A 79 -19.43 -3.70 3.13
CA LYS A 79 -18.84 -4.88 2.48
C LYS A 79 -17.62 -4.49 1.65
N GLU A 80 -17.70 -3.37 0.94
CA GLU A 80 -16.62 -2.82 0.11
C GLU A 80 -15.46 -2.27 0.94
N THR A 81 -15.75 -1.55 2.03
CA THR A 81 -14.74 -0.97 2.93
C THR A 81 -14.26 -1.96 3.99
N LYS A 82 -14.62 -3.24 3.89
CA LYS A 82 -14.21 -4.23 4.88
C LYS A 82 -12.70 -4.42 4.70
N PRO A 83 -11.86 -4.12 5.71
CA PRO A 83 -10.44 -4.28 5.56
C PRO A 83 -10.14 -5.74 5.21
N PRO A 84 -9.23 -6.00 4.26
CA PRO A 84 -8.82 -7.35 3.92
C PRO A 84 -8.33 -8.07 5.19
N ALA A 85 -8.49 -9.39 5.22
CA ALA A 85 -8.04 -10.19 6.36
C ALA A 85 -6.54 -9.93 6.60
N LEU A 86 -6.14 -9.76 7.86
CA LEU A 86 -4.78 -9.36 8.22
C LEU A 86 -3.71 -10.26 7.58
N GLU A 87 -3.99 -11.56 7.49
CA GLU A 87 -3.14 -12.57 6.83
C GLU A 87 -2.86 -12.22 5.37
N THR A 88 -3.89 -11.85 4.60
CA THR A 88 -3.75 -11.49 3.17
C THR A 88 -2.90 -10.24 2.97
N VAL A 89 -2.92 -9.29 3.91
CA VAL A 89 -2.06 -8.10 3.86
C VAL A 89 -0.60 -8.48 4.10
N THR A 90 -0.33 -9.35 5.07
CA THR A 90 1.04 -9.81 5.34
C THR A 90 1.63 -10.63 4.19
N GLU A 91 0.81 -11.42 3.49
CA GLU A 91 1.24 -12.16 2.31
C GLU A 91 1.53 -11.23 1.14
N GLN A 92 0.68 -10.24 0.88
CA GLN A 92 0.93 -9.22 -0.14
C GLN A 92 2.23 -8.45 0.13
N ASP A 93 2.51 -8.08 1.38
CA ASP A 93 3.75 -7.41 1.75
C ASP A 93 4.98 -8.29 1.49
N LYS A 94 4.90 -9.60 1.78
CA LYS A 94 5.95 -10.56 1.45
C LYS A 94 6.15 -10.66 -0.05
N HIS A 95 5.08 -10.72 -0.83
CA HIS A 95 5.14 -10.75 -2.29
C HIS A 95 5.74 -9.47 -2.87
N VAL A 96 5.36 -8.29 -2.38
CA VAL A 96 5.92 -7.01 -2.81
C VAL A 96 7.42 -6.94 -2.52
N LYS A 97 7.85 -7.36 -1.33
CA LYS A 97 9.27 -7.45 -0.96
C LYS A 97 10.02 -8.40 -1.89
N LEU A 98 9.47 -9.58 -2.16
CA LEU A 98 10.07 -10.57 -3.06
C LEU A 98 10.20 -10.01 -4.49
N ILE A 99 9.15 -9.38 -5.03
CA ILE A 99 9.18 -8.73 -6.33
C ILE A 99 10.24 -7.63 -6.38
N GLY A 100 10.36 -6.83 -5.31
CA GLY A 100 11.40 -5.80 -5.20
C GLY A 100 12.82 -6.38 -5.23
N GLN A 101 13.06 -7.46 -4.50
CA GLN A 101 14.34 -8.17 -4.51
C GLN A 101 14.68 -8.75 -5.88
N LEU A 102 13.71 -9.40 -6.53
CA LEU A 102 13.89 -9.97 -7.87
C LEU A 102 14.19 -8.89 -8.91
N LYS A 103 13.46 -7.77 -8.90
CA LYS A 103 13.73 -6.63 -9.80
C LYS A 103 15.10 -6.00 -9.55
N ALA A 104 15.53 -5.89 -8.29
CA ALA A 104 16.85 -5.38 -7.96
C ALA A 104 17.96 -6.32 -8.46
N ALA A 105 17.77 -7.63 -8.31
CA ALA A 105 18.70 -8.64 -8.83
C ALA A 105 18.79 -8.58 -10.37
N GLU A 106 17.65 -8.44 -11.05
CA GLU A 106 17.59 -8.30 -12.51
C GLU A 106 18.33 -7.04 -12.99
N ALA A 107 18.08 -5.88 -12.37
CA ALA A 107 18.75 -4.63 -12.71
C ALA A 107 20.28 -4.73 -12.54
N ARG A 108 20.74 -5.32 -11.43
CA ARG A 108 22.17 -5.59 -11.20
C ARG A 108 22.75 -6.50 -12.26
N ASN A 109 22.05 -7.57 -12.61
CA ASN A 109 22.50 -8.50 -13.65
C ASN A 109 22.58 -7.82 -15.02
N ARG A 110 21.62 -6.94 -15.36
CA ARG A 110 21.65 -6.16 -16.60
C ARG A 110 22.87 -5.25 -16.68
N ILE A 111 23.20 -4.53 -15.59
CA ILE A 111 24.39 -3.69 -15.53
C ILE A 111 25.66 -4.54 -15.67
N ARG A 112 25.73 -5.68 -14.98
CA ARG A 112 26.87 -6.60 -15.07
C ARG A 112 27.08 -7.10 -16.49
N LEU A 113 26.01 -7.55 -17.16
CA LEU A 113 26.05 -7.99 -18.56
C LEU A 113 26.51 -6.88 -19.50
N MET A 114 26.02 -5.65 -19.30
CA MET A 114 26.46 -4.50 -20.10
C MET A 114 27.96 -4.22 -19.93
N ARG A 115 28.46 -4.27 -18.70
CA ARG A 115 29.89 -4.08 -18.40
C ARG A 115 30.74 -5.17 -19.05
N LEU A 116 30.36 -6.44 -18.89
CA LEU A 116 31.07 -7.57 -19.52
C LEU A 116 31.10 -7.45 -21.05
N ARG A 117 29.98 -7.04 -21.67
CA ARG A 117 29.93 -6.79 -23.12
C ARG A 117 30.85 -5.65 -23.53
N TYR A 118 30.85 -4.56 -22.77
CA TYR A 118 31.74 -3.42 -23.05
C TYR A 118 33.21 -3.80 -22.94
N GLU A 119 33.59 -4.51 -21.88
CA GLU A 119 34.96 -5.01 -21.69
C GLU A 119 35.38 -5.92 -22.84
N HIS A 120 34.53 -6.89 -23.20
CA HIS A 120 34.80 -7.79 -24.31
C HIS A 120 34.92 -7.06 -25.66
N ASN A 121 34.01 -6.14 -25.96
CA ASN A 121 34.05 -5.37 -27.21
C ASN A 121 35.29 -4.48 -27.26
N ARG A 122 35.61 -3.79 -26.16
CA ARG A 122 36.80 -2.94 -26.06
C ARG A 122 38.08 -3.74 -26.28
N ALA A 123 38.19 -4.91 -25.66
CA ALA A 123 39.32 -5.82 -25.87
C ALA A 123 39.43 -6.25 -27.35
N SER A 124 38.30 -6.64 -27.95
CA SER A 124 38.24 -7.04 -29.36
C SER A 124 38.64 -5.91 -30.31
N GLU A 125 38.15 -4.69 -30.08
CA GLU A 125 38.47 -3.50 -30.86
C GLU A 125 39.95 -3.15 -30.78
N VAL A 126 40.53 -3.16 -29.59
CA VAL A 126 41.97 -2.88 -29.39
C VAL A 126 42.82 -3.93 -30.10
N ASN A 127 42.47 -5.22 -29.98
CA ASN A 127 43.17 -6.30 -30.67
C ASN A 127 43.07 -6.17 -32.20
N HIS A 128 41.91 -5.74 -32.71
CA HIS A 128 41.73 -5.46 -34.13
C HIS A 128 42.59 -4.27 -34.60
N LEU A 129 42.64 -3.19 -33.81
CA LEU A 129 43.50 -2.04 -34.12
C LEU A 129 44.99 -2.42 -34.17
N ILE A 130 45.45 -3.31 -33.28
CA ILE A 130 46.82 -3.83 -33.28
C ILE A 130 47.09 -4.70 -34.51
N SER A 131 46.14 -5.56 -34.89
CA SER A 131 46.31 -6.48 -36.03
C SER A 131 46.27 -5.77 -37.39
N CYS A 132 45.53 -4.66 -37.50
CA CYS A 132 45.49 -3.84 -38.71
C CYS A 132 46.69 -2.90 -38.88
N GLN A 133 47.68 -2.90 -37.99
CA GLN A 133 48.86 -2.06 -38.16
C GLN A 133 49.69 -2.48 -39.38
N PRO A 134 50.23 -1.53 -40.16
CA PRO A 134 50.89 -1.84 -41.43
C PRO A 134 52.26 -2.52 -41.28
N THR A 135 52.87 -2.46 -40.09
CA THR A 135 54.13 -3.14 -39.78
C THR A 135 54.11 -3.75 -38.39
N ALA A 136 54.81 -4.88 -38.21
CA ALA A 136 54.92 -5.57 -36.93
C ALA A 136 55.50 -4.65 -35.82
N LEU A 137 56.48 -3.81 -36.15
CA LEU A 137 57.05 -2.86 -35.20
C LEU A 137 56.01 -1.85 -34.67
N LYS A 138 55.11 -1.38 -35.54
CA LYS A 138 54.01 -0.48 -35.12
C LYS A 138 52.98 -1.21 -34.26
N ALA A 139 52.64 -2.45 -34.60
CA ALA A 139 51.76 -3.31 -33.80
C ALA A 139 52.30 -3.50 -32.37
N VAL A 140 53.58 -3.86 -32.24
CA VAL A 140 54.25 -4.06 -30.95
C VAL A 140 54.32 -2.75 -30.15
N ARG A 141 54.65 -1.62 -30.79
CA ARG A 141 54.64 -0.30 -30.13
C ARG A 141 53.25 0.06 -29.62
N LEU A 142 52.21 -0.13 -30.44
CA LEU A 142 50.84 0.13 -30.04
C LEU A 142 50.43 -0.76 -28.86
N GLN A 143 50.75 -2.05 -28.91
CA GLN A 143 50.50 -2.99 -27.82
C GLN A 143 51.17 -2.56 -26.51
N SER A 144 52.40 -2.03 -26.57
CA SER A 144 53.12 -1.56 -25.36
C SER A 144 52.51 -0.31 -24.73
N LEU A 145 51.69 0.46 -25.46
CA LEU A 145 50.98 1.64 -24.95
C LEU A 145 49.59 1.28 -24.40
N VAL A 146 49.08 0.09 -24.71
CA VAL A 146 47.81 -0.41 -24.19
C VAL A 146 48.03 -0.93 -22.77
N PRO A 147 47.19 -0.55 -21.79
CA PRO A 147 47.24 -1.14 -20.46
C PRO A 147 47.10 -2.67 -20.55
N PRO A 148 47.98 -3.44 -19.89
CA PRO A 148 47.88 -4.89 -19.90
C PRO A 148 46.54 -5.32 -19.28
N GLU A 149 45.84 -6.23 -19.95
CA GLU A 149 44.66 -6.88 -19.37
C GLU A 149 45.15 -7.81 -18.25
N THR A 150 45.09 -7.32 -17.01
CA THR A 150 45.31 -8.18 -15.86
C THR A 150 44.03 -8.97 -15.62
N ASP A 151 44.08 -10.28 -15.89
CA ASP A 151 43.04 -11.16 -15.39
C ASP A 151 42.91 -10.95 -13.88
N PRO A 152 41.68 -10.83 -13.33
CA PRO A 152 41.52 -10.74 -11.91
C PRO A 152 42.14 -11.98 -11.28
N ILE A 153 43.12 -11.78 -10.40
CA ILE A 153 43.77 -12.86 -9.66
C ILE A 153 42.68 -13.48 -8.78
N LYS A 154 42.10 -14.59 -9.24
CA LYS A 154 41.11 -15.36 -8.48
C LYS A 154 41.85 -16.16 -7.41
N ILE A 155 42.15 -15.51 -6.30
CA ILE A 155 42.70 -16.20 -5.15
C ILE A 155 41.56 -17.03 -4.55
N ARG A 156 41.66 -18.36 -4.72
CA ARG A 156 40.69 -19.28 -4.13
C ARG A 156 40.70 -19.11 -2.62
N ASP A 157 39.51 -18.96 -2.06
CA ASP A 157 39.31 -19.01 -0.63
C ASP A 157 39.52 -20.44 -0.13
N LEU A 158 40.50 -20.60 0.75
CA LEU A 158 40.90 -21.90 1.29
C LEU A 158 40.20 -22.21 2.62
N LEU A 159 39.55 -21.23 3.24
CA LEU A 159 38.89 -21.40 4.54
C LEU A 159 37.46 -21.92 4.34
N GLY A 160 37.18 -23.10 4.90
CA GLY A 160 35.81 -23.60 5.03
C GLY A 160 34.99 -22.75 6.00
N LYS A 161 33.65 -22.85 5.95
CA LYS A 161 32.74 -22.05 6.79
C LYS A 161 33.02 -22.20 8.30
N GLY A 162 33.31 -23.42 8.75
CA GLY A 162 33.65 -23.70 10.16
C GLY A 162 35.03 -23.19 10.56
N GLU A 163 36.02 -23.28 9.67
CA GLU A 163 37.37 -22.75 9.89
C GLU A 163 37.35 -21.22 9.95
N ARG A 164 36.59 -20.58 9.07
CA ARG A 164 36.38 -19.13 9.09
C ARG A 164 35.76 -18.65 10.39
N TYR A 165 34.73 -19.34 10.88
CA TYR A 165 34.14 -18.98 12.17
C TYR A 165 35.17 -19.06 13.31
N ARG A 166 35.99 -20.11 13.33
CA ARG A 166 37.07 -20.26 14.32
C ARG A 166 38.12 -19.17 14.20
N VAL A 167 38.55 -18.83 12.98
CA VAL A 167 39.53 -17.77 12.74
C VAL A 167 38.97 -16.40 13.14
N ASN A 168 37.73 -16.09 12.78
CA ASN A 168 37.08 -14.83 13.18
C ASN A 168 36.96 -14.73 14.70
N ALA A 169 36.61 -15.83 15.37
CA ALA A 169 36.54 -15.87 16.83
C ALA A 169 37.92 -15.68 17.49
N LEU A 170 38.99 -16.21 16.88
CA LEU A 170 40.37 -16.01 17.36
C LEU A 170 40.89 -14.59 17.11
N LEU A 171 40.43 -13.95 16.02
CA LEU A 171 40.80 -12.59 15.64
C LEU A 171 39.88 -11.53 16.26
N GLU A 172 38.88 -11.94 17.04
CA GLU A 172 37.83 -11.06 17.59
C GLU A 172 37.11 -10.23 16.50
N ASP A 173 37.11 -10.72 15.25
CA ASP A 173 36.50 -10.07 14.09
C ASP A 173 35.03 -10.52 13.96
N GLU A 174 34.15 -9.87 14.74
CA GLU A 174 32.70 -10.15 14.73
C GLU A 174 32.03 -9.82 13.39
N VAL A 175 32.58 -8.86 12.65
CA VAL A 175 32.02 -8.36 11.39
C VAL A 175 32.60 -9.12 10.19
N GLY A 176 33.70 -9.85 10.38
CA GLY A 176 34.37 -10.62 9.35
C GLY A 176 35.08 -9.76 8.31
N LEU A 177 35.46 -8.53 8.66
CA LEU A 177 36.08 -7.58 7.73
C LEU A 177 37.51 -7.97 7.35
N GLU A 178 38.21 -8.65 8.25
CA GLU A 178 39.61 -9.05 8.06
C GLU A 178 39.73 -10.36 7.29
N THR A 179 38.72 -11.24 7.39
CA THR A 179 38.71 -12.55 6.72
C THR A 179 37.81 -12.64 5.49
N ALA A 180 36.83 -11.73 5.34
CA ALA A 180 36.04 -11.63 4.12
C ALA A 180 36.86 -10.95 3.03
N ARG A 181 37.58 -11.76 2.24
CA ARG A 181 38.11 -11.27 0.96
C ARG A 181 36.92 -10.84 0.10
N ILE A 182 36.99 -9.64 -0.46
CA ILE A 182 36.03 -9.14 -1.45
C ILE A 182 36.17 -10.07 -2.66
N ILE A 183 35.30 -11.08 -2.73
CA ILE A 183 35.18 -11.98 -3.87
C ILE A 183 34.55 -11.14 -4.98
N SER A 184 35.35 -10.83 -6.01
CA SER A 184 34.86 -10.26 -7.27
C SER A 184 33.89 -11.18 -7.97
#